data_AF-A0AAU7ZE14-F1
#
_entry.id   AF-A0AAU7ZE14-F1
#
_cell.length_a   1.000
_cell.length_b   1.000
_cell.length_c   1.000
_cell.angle_alpha   90.00
_cell.angle_beta   90.00
_cell.angle_gamma   90.00
#
_symmetry.space_group_name_H-M   'P 1'
#
loop_
_entity.id
_entity.type
_entity.pdbx_description
1 polymer ?
#
loop_
_entity_poly.entity_id
_entity_poly.type
_entity_poly.pdbx_seq_one_letter_code
_entity_poly.pdbx_strand_id
1 'polypeptide(L)'
;MVSSEIMADKELEIPYHVMAISALAGDYSAAAFQVEIGQCREVIAKLAAEDNCSDQQRARYRILRYLDLQLARSVSWVDKEADLMAWVMRNLIELKFWAKFVSESEEKATQFVNESNIDLREVSERLKRLMPDDVETMPPLPPNSDGQRVNVRPSGDQEELTWKMASKLIHPSSHVINEFENTMNDPHNNQFFALQILMYGWGIITIFHDIVWTA
;
A
#
# COMPACT_ATOMS: atom_id res chain seq x y z
N MET A 1 -33.12 45.31 11.64
CA MET A 1 -32.73 44.17 12.50
C MET A 1 -33.23 42.91 11.85
N VAL A 2 -32.38 41.88 11.83
CA VAL A 2 -32.54 40.57 11.18
C VAL A 2 -32.44 40.66 9.65
N SER A 3 -31.48 40.08 8.92
CA SER A 3 -30.55 38.99 9.19
C SER A 3 -29.27 39.22 8.37
N SER A 4 -28.12 39.38 9.03
CA SER A 4 -26.79 39.41 8.39
C SER A 4 -25.84 38.36 8.98
N GLU A 5 -26.37 37.34 9.62
CA GLU A 5 -25.58 36.31 10.33
C GLU A 5 -26.11 34.92 9.98
N ILE A 6 -25.89 34.48 8.74
CA ILE A 6 -25.88 33.05 8.38
C ILE A 6 -24.67 32.75 7.48
N MET A 7 -23.52 33.35 7.79
CA MET A 7 -22.23 33.00 7.17
C MET A 7 -21.11 32.88 8.22
N ALA A 8 -21.45 32.41 9.42
CA ALA A 8 -20.45 32.04 10.41
C ALA A 8 -19.89 30.65 10.06
N ASP A 9 -18.63 30.65 9.63
CA ASP A 9 -17.62 29.61 9.81
C ASP A 9 -18.04 28.16 9.58
N LYS A 10 -17.88 27.69 8.34
CA LYS A 10 -17.26 26.38 8.15
C LYS A 10 -15.76 26.57 8.42
N GLU A 11 -15.33 26.50 9.67
CA GLU A 11 -13.94 26.19 9.96
C GLU A 11 -13.61 24.92 9.17
N LEU A 12 -12.68 25.01 8.23
CA LEU A 12 -12.13 23.87 7.53
C LEU A 12 -11.36 23.05 8.57
N GLU A 13 -12.07 22.17 9.27
CA GLU A 13 -11.48 21.21 10.19
C GLU A 13 -10.44 20.40 9.41
N ILE A 14 -9.17 20.57 9.77
CA ILE A 14 -8.06 19.90 9.08
C ILE A 14 -8.28 18.39 9.23
N PRO A 15 -8.31 17.60 8.14
CA PRO A 15 -8.60 16.17 8.25
C PRO A 15 -7.63 15.47 9.21
N TYR A 16 -8.16 14.55 10.04
CA TYR A 16 -7.38 13.84 11.07
C TYR A 16 -6.03 13.32 10.55
N HIS A 17 -6.02 12.67 9.39
CA HIS A 17 -4.80 12.11 8.81
C HIS A 17 -3.72 13.16 8.52
N VAL A 18 -4.11 14.38 8.11
CA VAL A 18 -3.16 15.49 7.89
C VAL A 18 -2.56 15.95 9.22
N MET A 19 -3.37 16.04 10.28
CA MET A 19 -2.91 16.37 11.63
C MET A 19 -1.97 15.30 12.18
N ALA A 20 -2.35 14.03 12.06
CA ALA A 20 -1.56 12.88 12.51
C ALA A 20 -0.18 12.83 11.85
N ILE A 21 -0.12 13.01 10.51
CA ILE A 21 1.15 13.04 9.76
C ILE A 21 2.00 14.23 10.21
N SER A 22 1.41 15.41 10.37
CA SER A 22 2.14 16.62 10.77
C SER A 22 2.67 16.52 12.20
N ALA A 23 1.89 15.98 13.13
CA ALA A 23 2.29 15.75 14.51
C ALA A 23 3.45 14.74 14.60
N LEU A 24 3.34 13.61 13.90
CA LEU A 24 4.41 12.61 13.86
C LEU A 24 5.70 13.14 13.22
N ALA A 25 5.58 14.01 12.21
CA ALA A 25 6.74 14.66 11.60
C ALA A 25 7.43 15.66 12.53
N GLY A 26 6.66 16.34 13.39
CA GLY A 26 7.18 17.34 14.34
C GLY A 26 7.89 16.73 15.55
N ASP A 27 7.40 15.60 16.06
CA ASP A 27 7.98 14.88 17.20
C ASP A 27 7.91 13.36 16.98
N TYR A 28 8.81 12.86 16.14
CA TYR A 28 8.82 11.46 15.76
C TYR A 28 9.24 10.56 16.93
N SER A 29 8.41 9.56 17.22
CA SER A 29 8.80 8.38 17.98
C SER A 29 8.13 7.13 17.42
N ALA A 30 8.78 5.98 17.62
CA ALA A 30 8.20 4.68 17.25
C ALA A 30 6.85 4.45 17.94
N ALA A 31 6.71 4.85 19.22
CA ALA A 31 5.47 4.74 19.97
C ALA A 31 4.35 5.60 19.36
N ALA A 32 4.64 6.85 19.00
CA ALA A 32 3.66 7.72 18.34
C ALA A 32 3.25 7.14 16.98
N PHE A 33 4.20 6.65 16.17
CA PHE A 33 3.91 5.97 14.92
C PHE A 33 2.98 4.77 15.10
N GLN A 34 3.23 3.93 16.11
CA GLN A 34 2.40 2.75 16.40
C GLN A 34 0.96 3.14 16.74
N VAL A 35 0.75 4.23 17.49
CA VAL A 35 -0.58 4.77 17.79
C VAL A 35 -1.29 5.20 16.51
N GLU A 36 -0.63 5.99 15.66
CA GLU A 36 -1.23 6.49 14.42
C GLU A 36 -1.55 5.39 13.41
N ILE A 37 -0.69 4.37 13.31
CA ILE A 37 -1.00 3.19 12.50
C ILE A 37 -2.16 2.41 13.11
N GLY A 38 -2.28 2.33 14.44
CA GLY A 38 -3.45 1.77 15.11
C GLY A 38 -4.76 2.41 14.64
N GLN A 39 -4.82 3.74 14.60
CA GLN A 39 -5.98 4.50 14.10
C GLN A 39 -6.30 4.18 12.64
N CYS A 40 -5.27 4.13 11.79
CA CYS A 40 -5.41 3.75 10.38
C CYS A 40 -6.01 2.34 10.21
N ARG A 41 -5.57 1.38 11.04
CA ARG A 41 -6.06 0.00 11.02
C ARG A 41 -7.48 -0.15 11.56
N GLU A 42 -7.85 0.62 12.59
CA GLU A 42 -9.25 0.67 13.08
C GLU A 42 -10.21 1.15 12.00
N VAL A 43 -9.79 2.13 11.21
CA VAL A 43 -10.56 2.58 10.05
C VAL A 43 -10.67 1.44 9.05
N ILE A 44 -9.57 0.81 8.63
CA ILE A 44 -9.63 -0.33 7.69
C ILE A 44 -10.59 -1.41 8.15
N ALA A 45 -10.59 -1.76 9.45
CA ALA A 45 -11.49 -2.75 10.01
C ALA A 45 -12.99 -2.37 9.85
N LYS A 46 -13.32 -1.07 9.93
CA LYS A 46 -14.68 -0.56 9.67
C LYS A 46 -15.05 -0.59 8.18
N LEU A 47 -14.07 -0.43 7.29
CA LEU A 47 -14.28 -0.33 5.84
C LEU A 47 -14.19 -1.67 5.11
N ALA A 48 -13.54 -2.67 5.71
CA ALA A 48 -13.31 -3.98 5.15
C ALA A 48 -14.49 -4.92 5.44
N ALA A 49 -15.56 -4.80 4.65
CA ALA A 49 -16.58 -5.82 4.54
C ALA A 49 -16.28 -6.73 3.34
N GLU A 50 -16.39 -8.04 3.52
CA GLU A 50 -16.33 -8.98 2.41
C GLU A 50 -17.65 -8.94 1.65
N ASP A 51 -17.62 -8.35 0.46
CA ASP A 51 -18.74 -8.31 -0.47
C ASP A 51 -18.28 -8.86 -1.83
N ASN A 52 -19.09 -9.76 -2.40
CA ASN A 52 -18.84 -10.44 -3.66
C ASN A 52 -19.83 -9.98 -4.74
N CYS A 53 -20.56 -8.88 -4.54
CA CYS A 53 -21.55 -8.42 -5.52
C CYS A 53 -20.96 -7.74 -6.76
N SER A 54 -19.71 -7.26 -6.71
CA SER A 54 -18.96 -6.79 -7.89
C SER A 54 -17.44 -7.06 -7.81
N ASP A 55 -16.73 -6.98 -8.94
CA ASP A 55 -15.27 -7.07 -8.96
C ASP A 55 -14.62 -5.90 -8.23
N GLN A 56 -15.18 -4.68 -8.34
CA GLN A 56 -14.68 -3.52 -7.60
C GLN A 56 -14.70 -3.74 -6.09
N GLN A 57 -15.77 -4.31 -5.54
CA GLN A 57 -15.85 -4.58 -4.11
C GLN A 57 -14.90 -5.70 -3.68
N ARG A 58 -14.82 -6.78 -4.45
CA ARG A 58 -13.85 -7.86 -4.22
C ARG A 58 -12.43 -7.32 -4.21
N ALA A 59 -12.08 -6.46 -5.17
CA ALA A 59 -10.78 -5.83 -5.28
C ALA A 59 -10.51 -4.91 -4.08
N ARG A 60 -11.44 -4.01 -3.74
CA ARG A 60 -11.35 -3.12 -2.58
C ARG A 60 -11.12 -3.91 -1.29
N TYR A 61 -11.91 -4.96 -1.02
CA TYR A 61 -11.75 -5.79 0.17
C TYR A 61 -10.35 -6.42 0.22
N ARG A 62 -9.89 -7.05 -0.87
CA ARG A 62 -8.56 -7.68 -0.95
C ARG A 62 -7.42 -6.68 -0.75
N ILE A 63 -7.52 -5.49 -1.34
CA ILE A 63 -6.53 -4.42 -1.19
C ILE A 63 -6.50 -3.92 0.25
N LEU A 64 -7.65 -3.65 0.88
CA LEU A 64 -7.74 -3.21 2.28
C LEU A 64 -7.19 -4.28 3.25
N ARG A 65 -7.46 -5.56 2.99
CA ARG A 65 -6.88 -6.68 3.75
C ARG A 65 -5.36 -6.74 3.64
N TYR A 66 -4.83 -6.52 2.44
CA TYR A 66 -3.37 -6.48 2.24
C TYR A 66 -2.75 -5.22 2.85
N LEU A 67 -3.44 -4.09 2.82
CA LEU A 67 -3.02 -2.87 3.50
C LEU A 67 -2.90 -3.11 5.01
N ASP A 68 -3.93 -3.67 5.66
CA ASP A 68 -3.89 -3.99 7.10
C ASP A 68 -2.70 -4.89 7.46
N LEU A 69 -2.38 -5.89 6.62
CA LEU A 69 -1.20 -6.74 6.81
C LEU A 69 0.12 -5.94 6.78
N GLN A 70 0.27 -5.02 5.82
CA GLN A 70 1.48 -4.19 5.70
C GLN A 70 1.61 -3.19 6.86
N LEU A 71 0.49 -2.64 7.34
CA LEU A 71 0.46 -1.75 8.50
C LEU A 71 0.73 -2.51 9.82
N ALA A 72 0.24 -3.74 9.96
CA ALA A 72 0.56 -4.58 11.11
C ALA A 72 2.06 -4.92 11.17
N ARG A 73 2.67 -5.15 10.01
CA ARG A 73 4.11 -5.36 9.86
C ARG A 73 4.92 -4.14 10.27
N SER A 74 4.54 -2.93 9.80
CA SER A 74 5.28 -1.72 10.16
C SER A 74 5.26 -1.43 11.66
N VAL A 75 4.14 -1.67 12.34
CA VAL A 75 4.04 -1.58 13.81
C VAL A 75 5.07 -2.47 14.50
N SER A 76 5.28 -3.68 13.98
CA SER A 76 6.18 -4.69 14.55
C SER A 76 7.65 -4.43 14.24
N TRP A 77 7.94 -3.62 13.22
CA TRP A 77 9.28 -3.46 12.65
C TRP A 77 9.85 -2.04 12.71
N VAL A 78 9.07 -1.06 13.17
CA VAL A 78 9.49 0.34 13.24
C VAL A 78 10.77 0.56 14.08
N ASP A 79 11.06 -0.33 15.03
CA ASP A 79 12.23 -0.30 15.90
C ASP A 79 13.34 -1.28 15.49
N LYS A 80 13.25 -1.84 14.28
CA LYS A 80 14.18 -2.82 13.70
C LYS A 80 14.99 -2.19 12.56
N GLU A 81 15.77 -3.01 11.87
CA GLU A 81 16.57 -2.61 10.72
C GLU A 81 15.70 -2.02 9.59
N ALA A 82 16.25 -1.01 8.91
CA ALA A 82 15.49 -0.18 7.97
C ALA A 82 14.95 -0.92 6.73
N ASP A 83 15.49 -2.09 6.40
CA ASP A 83 15.01 -2.92 5.29
C ASP A 83 13.58 -3.42 5.48
N LEU A 84 13.19 -3.69 6.73
CA LEU A 84 11.83 -4.16 7.04
C LEU A 84 10.79 -3.07 6.75
N MET A 85 11.07 -1.83 7.17
CA MET A 85 10.22 -0.67 6.87
C MET A 85 10.27 -0.31 5.38
N ALA A 86 11.44 -0.40 4.74
CA ALA A 86 11.59 -0.24 3.29
C ALA A 86 10.77 -1.28 2.50
N TRP A 87 10.70 -2.53 2.98
CA TRP A 87 9.91 -3.57 2.35
C TRP A 87 8.41 -3.30 2.43
N VAL A 88 7.93 -2.84 3.60
CA VAL A 88 6.55 -2.36 3.74
C VAL A 88 6.30 -1.22 2.75
N MET A 89 7.19 -0.22 2.68
CA MET A 89 7.04 0.91 1.78
C MET A 89 6.97 0.49 0.32
N ARG A 90 7.85 -0.41 -0.15
CA ARG A 90 7.82 -0.91 -1.53
C ARG A 90 6.45 -1.52 -1.86
N ASN A 91 5.94 -2.36 -0.95
CA ASN A 91 4.63 -2.99 -1.12
C ASN A 91 3.49 -1.96 -1.17
N LEU A 92 3.55 -0.91 -0.35
CA LEU A 92 2.52 0.13 -0.33
C LEU A 92 2.47 0.99 -1.60
N ILE A 93 3.61 1.22 -2.26
CA ILE A 93 3.61 1.93 -3.55
C ILE A 93 2.86 1.14 -4.62
N GLU A 94 3.13 -0.17 -4.73
CA GLU A 94 2.37 -1.04 -5.64
C GLU A 94 0.90 -1.13 -5.24
N LEU A 95 0.62 -1.23 -3.94
CA LEU A 95 -0.74 -1.33 -3.44
C LEU A 95 -1.56 -0.06 -3.74
N LYS A 96 -0.94 1.13 -3.64
CA LYS A 96 -1.54 2.40 -4.05
C LYS A 96 -1.84 2.43 -5.54
N PHE A 97 -0.94 1.94 -6.38
CA PHE A 97 -1.21 1.79 -7.82
C PHE A 97 -2.46 0.93 -8.04
N TRP A 98 -2.53 -0.24 -7.40
CA TRP A 98 -3.70 -1.12 -7.53
C TRP A 98 -4.98 -0.47 -7.02
N ALA A 99 -4.92 0.23 -5.89
CA ALA A 99 -6.06 0.94 -5.34
C ALA A 99 -6.61 1.98 -6.34
N LYS A 100 -5.74 2.76 -6.98
CA LYS A 100 -6.16 3.70 -8.03
C LYS A 100 -6.74 2.96 -9.23
N PHE A 101 -6.02 1.96 -9.73
CA PHE A 101 -6.38 1.21 -10.93
C PHE A 101 -7.78 0.59 -10.83
N VAL A 102 -8.09 -0.11 -9.74
CA VAL A 102 -9.39 -0.78 -9.59
C VAL A 102 -10.54 0.20 -9.33
N SER A 103 -10.23 1.39 -8.83
CA SER A 103 -11.22 2.46 -8.62
C SER A 103 -11.55 3.22 -9.90
N GLU A 104 -10.81 3.05 -11.00
CA GLU A 104 -11.09 3.72 -12.27
C GLU A 104 -12.37 3.19 -12.95
N SER A 105 -12.60 1.87 -12.94
CA SER A 105 -13.79 1.25 -13.55
C SER A 105 -13.98 -0.22 -13.14
N GLU A 106 -15.19 -0.76 -13.36
CA GLU A 106 -15.47 -2.19 -13.15
C GLU A 106 -14.59 -3.08 -14.06
N GLU A 107 -14.34 -2.67 -15.31
CA GLU A 107 -13.45 -3.38 -16.23
C GLU A 107 -12.03 -3.52 -15.67
N LYS A 108 -11.50 -2.45 -15.07
CA LYS A 108 -10.18 -2.46 -14.43
C LYS A 108 -10.16 -3.35 -13.20
N ALA A 109 -11.21 -3.34 -12.40
CA ALA A 109 -11.34 -4.26 -11.27
C ALA A 109 -11.41 -5.72 -11.73
N THR A 110 -12.16 -6.04 -12.78
CA THR A 110 -12.18 -7.37 -13.40
C THR A 110 -10.80 -7.77 -13.91
N GLN A 111 -10.08 -6.86 -14.56
CA GLN A 111 -8.70 -7.12 -15.00
C GLN A 111 -7.80 -7.46 -13.81
N PHE A 112 -7.84 -6.68 -12.72
CA PHE A 112 -7.08 -6.95 -11.50
C PHE A 112 -7.42 -8.32 -10.89
N VAL A 113 -8.70 -8.68 -10.78
CA VAL A 113 -9.12 -9.99 -10.25
C VAL A 113 -8.54 -11.14 -11.09
N ASN A 114 -8.41 -10.94 -12.40
CA ASN A 114 -7.84 -11.93 -13.32
C ASN A 114 -6.31 -11.89 -13.43
N GLU A 115 -5.59 -10.87 -12.93
CA GLU A 115 -4.11 -10.82 -13.01
C GLU A 115 -3.44 -12.06 -12.40
N SER A 116 -4.01 -12.58 -11.31
CA SER A 116 -3.54 -13.82 -10.68
C SER A 116 -3.57 -15.05 -11.61
N ASN A 117 -4.53 -15.09 -12.55
CA ASN A 117 -4.63 -16.16 -13.55
C ASN A 117 -3.51 -16.03 -14.60
N ILE A 118 -3.11 -14.79 -14.92
CA ILE A 118 -2.01 -14.53 -15.86
C ILE A 118 -0.67 -14.91 -15.21
N ASP A 119 -0.46 -14.60 -13.93
CA ASP A 119 0.72 -15.05 -13.16
C ASP A 119 0.83 -16.57 -13.13
N LEU A 120 -0.28 -17.26 -12.86
CA LEU A 120 -0.32 -18.73 -12.87
C LEU A 120 0.05 -19.32 -14.24
N ARG A 121 -0.39 -18.68 -15.33
CA ARG A 121 0.02 -19.09 -16.68
C ARG A 121 1.52 -18.91 -16.90
N GLU A 122 2.10 -17.77 -16.53
CA GLU A 122 3.53 -17.51 -16.71
C GLU A 122 4.39 -18.55 -15.98
N VAL A 123 4.03 -18.87 -14.73
CA VAL A 123 4.70 -19.92 -13.94
C VAL A 123 4.50 -21.29 -14.58
N SER A 124 3.27 -21.63 -14.96
CA SER A 124 2.95 -22.91 -15.62
C SER A 124 3.77 -23.10 -16.90
N GLU A 125 3.80 -22.11 -17.78
CA GLU A 125 4.58 -22.17 -19.02
C GLU A 125 6.07 -22.32 -18.75
N ARG A 126 6.61 -21.66 -17.72
CA ARG A 126 8.01 -21.80 -17.36
C ARG A 126 8.32 -23.19 -16.82
N LEU A 127 7.44 -23.75 -15.99
CA LEU A 127 7.57 -25.12 -15.48
C LEU A 127 7.53 -26.13 -16.63
N LYS A 128 6.57 -26.03 -17.56
CA LYS A 128 6.49 -26.93 -18.74
C LYS A 128 7.78 -26.94 -19.57
N ARG A 129 8.44 -25.78 -19.71
CA ARG A 129 9.72 -25.68 -20.44
C ARG A 129 10.89 -26.31 -19.69
N LEU A 130 10.89 -26.27 -18.36
CA LEU A 130 11.98 -26.77 -17.52
C LEU A 130 11.80 -28.24 -17.11
N MET A 131 10.55 -28.71 -17.04
CA MET A 131 10.15 -30.02 -16.54
C MET A 131 9.07 -30.62 -17.47
N PRO A 132 9.42 -30.98 -18.71
CA PRO A 132 8.46 -31.43 -19.72
C PRO A 132 7.78 -32.77 -19.37
N ASP A 133 8.44 -33.62 -18.57
CA ASP A 133 7.89 -34.93 -18.19
C ASP A 133 6.76 -34.81 -17.15
N ASP A 134 6.68 -33.69 -16.44
CA ASP A 134 5.66 -33.45 -15.39
C ASP A 134 4.40 -32.77 -15.93
N VAL A 135 4.36 -32.43 -17.23
CA VAL A 135 3.30 -31.63 -17.86
C VAL A 135 1.92 -32.25 -17.71
N GLU A 136 1.81 -33.60 -17.76
CA GLU A 136 0.54 -34.31 -17.64
C GLU A 136 -0.07 -34.22 -16.23
N THR A 137 0.74 -33.90 -15.21
CA THR A 137 0.28 -33.77 -13.82
C THR A 137 -0.09 -32.32 -13.45
N MET A 138 0.17 -31.36 -14.33
CA MET A 138 -0.10 -29.96 -14.05
C MET A 138 -1.60 -29.64 -14.13
N PRO A 139 -2.12 -28.83 -13.19
CA PRO A 139 -3.51 -28.39 -13.25
C PRO A 139 -3.76 -27.56 -14.53
N PRO A 140 -4.99 -27.60 -15.08
CA PRO A 140 -5.36 -26.75 -16.20
C PRO A 140 -5.25 -25.27 -15.82
N LEU A 141 -4.99 -24.43 -16.82
CA LEU A 141 -4.96 -23.00 -16.61
C LEU A 141 -6.37 -22.49 -16.26
N PRO A 142 -6.48 -21.54 -15.32
CA PRO A 142 -7.75 -20.89 -15.01
C PRO A 142 -8.25 -20.06 -16.22
N PRO A 143 -9.56 -19.80 -16.32
CA PRO A 143 -10.11 -18.95 -17.37
C PRO A 143 -9.51 -17.54 -17.31
N ASN A 144 -9.53 -16.83 -18.44
CA ASN A 144 -8.98 -15.46 -18.59
C ASN A 144 -7.48 -15.34 -18.34
N SER A 145 -6.71 -16.44 -18.41
CA SER A 145 -5.26 -16.40 -18.33
C SER A 145 -4.60 -15.62 -19.48
N ASP A 146 -5.33 -15.40 -20.58
CA ASP A 146 -4.83 -14.75 -21.79
C ASP A 146 -4.93 -13.22 -21.79
N GLY A 147 -5.30 -12.62 -20.65
CA GLY A 147 -5.35 -11.18 -20.47
C GLY A 147 -4.00 -10.48 -20.68
N GLN A 148 -4.07 -9.17 -20.92
CA GLN A 148 -2.90 -8.30 -20.99
C GLN A 148 -2.43 -7.93 -19.58
N ARG A 149 -1.13 -8.13 -19.31
CA ARG A 149 -0.50 -7.74 -18.04
C ARG A 149 -0.61 -6.23 -17.81
N VAL A 150 -1.02 -5.86 -16.61
CA VAL A 150 -0.94 -4.49 -16.13
C VAL A 150 0.50 -4.16 -15.71
N ASN A 151 1.00 -3.01 -16.16
CA ASN A 151 2.34 -2.53 -15.83
C ASN A 151 2.27 -1.59 -14.62
N VAL A 152 2.66 -2.11 -13.45
CA VAL A 152 2.70 -1.36 -12.19
C VAL A 152 3.92 -0.46 -12.17
N ARG A 153 3.72 0.85 -12.00
CA ARG A 153 4.80 1.84 -11.94
C ARG A 153 4.55 2.90 -10.86
N PRO A 154 5.63 3.39 -10.20
CA PRO A 154 5.58 4.60 -9.39
C PRO A 154 5.00 5.80 -10.15
N SER A 155 4.29 6.66 -9.43
CA SER A 155 3.65 7.87 -9.91
C SER A 155 4.49 9.11 -9.57
N GLY A 156 5.22 9.61 -10.58
CA GLY A 156 6.01 10.84 -10.49
C GLY A 156 7.32 10.70 -9.70
N ASP A 157 8.13 11.76 -9.77
CA ASP A 157 9.54 11.75 -9.35
C ASP A 157 9.72 11.41 -7.85
N GLN A 158 8.83 11.90 -6.99
CA GLN A 158 8.93 11.67 -5.55
C GLN A 158 8.68 10.20 -5.18
N GLU A 159 7.66 9.58 -5.77
CA GLU A 159 7.35 8.17 -5.52
C GLU A 159 8.42 7.26 -6.16
N GLU A 160 8.96 7.64 -7.32
CA GLU A 160 10.08 6.93 -7.95
C GLU A 160 11.35 6.98 -7.08
N LEU A 161 11.65 8.14 -6.46
CA LEU A 161 12.75 8.27 -5.53
C LEU A 161 12.55 7.37 -4.29
N THR A 162 11.37 7.43 -3.66
CA THR A 162 11.04 6.57 -2.51
C THR A 162 11.13 5.08 -2.87
N TRP A 163 10.61 4.70 -4.04
CA TRP A 163 10.73 3.33 -4.56
C TRP A 163 12.20 2.91 -4.71
N LYS A 164 13.02 3.79 -5.26
CA LYS A 164 14.46 3.53 -5.47
C LYS A 164 15.19 3.37 -4.14
N MET A 165 14.92 4.23 -3.16
CA MET A 165 15.47 4.16 -1.82
C MET A 165 15.10 2.83 -1.15
N ALA A 166 13.81 2.49 -1.15
CA ALA A 166 13.34 1.21 -0.60
C ALA A 166 14.02 0.01 -1.29
N SER A 167 14.09 0.03 -2.62
CA SER A 167 14.75 -1.01 -3.42
C SER A 167 16.23 -1.19 -3.07
N LYS A 168 16.92 -0.12 -2.67
CA LYS A 168 18.33 -0.19 -2.29
C LYS A 168 18.55 -0.88 -0.95
N LEU A 169 17.59 -0.79 -0.04
CA LEU A 169 17.65 -1.38 1.30
C LEU A 169 17.16 -2.83 1.34
N ILE A 170 16.13 -3.19 0.57
CA ILE A 170 15.58 -4.56 0.58
C ILE A 170 16.40 -5.58 -0.22
N HIS A 171 17.25 -5.09 -1.13
CA HIS A 171 18.13 -5.94 -1.92
C HIS A 171 19.56 -5.80 -1.40
N PRO A 172 20.36 -6.87 -1.40
CA PRO A 172 21.78 -6.84 -0.99
C PRO A 172 22.60 -6.09 -2.05
N SER A 173 22.39 -4.79 -2.14
CA SER A 173 23.07 -3.89 -3.06
C SER A 173 24.45 -3.57 -2.51
N SER A 174 25.39 -3.24 -3.41
CA SER A 174 26.74 -2.83 -2.99
C SER A 174 26.72 -1.64 -2.02
N HIS A 175 25.70 -0.77 -2.11
CA HIS A 175 25.51 0.34 -1.18
C HIS A 175 25.26 -0.17 0.24
N VAL A 176 24.28 -1.05 0.44
CA VAL A 176 23.98 -1.64 1.75
C VAL A 176 25.13 -2.48 2.28
N ILE A 177 25.75 -3.30 1.43
CA ILE A 177 26.81 -4.21 1.87
C ILE A 177 28.03 -3.43 2.36
N ASN A 178 28.43 -2.37 1.64
CA ASN A 178 29.62 -1.59 2.00
C ASN A 178 29.34 -0.57 3.12
N GLU A 179 28.10 -0.08 3.24
CA GLU A 179 27.70 0.96 4.19
C GLU A 179 26.65 0.45 5.20
N PHE A 180 26.75 -0.82 5.62
CA PHE A 180 25.69 -1.51 6.38
C PHE A 180 25.23 -0.72 7.61
N GLU A 181 26.15 -0.28 8.46
CA GLU A 181 25.83 0.48 9.67
C GLU A 181 25.20 1.85 9.34
N ASN A 182 25.68 2.50 8.28
CA ASN A 182 25.20 3.81 7.84
C ASN A 182 23.90 3.75 7.03
N THR A 183 23.37 2.55 6.77
CA THR A 183 22.15 2.35 5.98
C THR A 183 21.08 1.61 6.79
N MET A 184 21.37 0.38 7.23
CA MET A 184 20.41 -0.46 7.96
C MET A 184 20.09 0.06 9.36
N ASN A 185 21.09 0.64 10.04
CA ASN A 185 20.97 1.13 11.41
C ASN A 185 20.82 2.66 11.48
N ASP A 186 20.66 3.34 10.34
CA ASP A 186 20.42 4.78 10.33
C ASP A 186 18.99 5.09 10.78
N PRO A 187 18.79 5.77 11.93
CA PRO A 187 17.47 6.11 12.43
C PRO A 187 16.67 7.01 11.48
N HIS A 188 17.33 7.78 10.61
CA HIS A 188 16.64 8.64 9.65
C HIS A 188 15.88 7.83 8.60
N ASN A 189 16.37 6.64 8.22
CA ASN A 189 15.66 5.77 7.28
C ASN A 189 14.35 5.27 7.89
N ASN A 190 14.35 4.82 9.15
CA ASN A 190 13.13 4.39 9.84
C ASN A 190 12.13 5.52 10.02
N GLN A 191 12.59 6.72 10.41
CA GLN A 191 11.73 7.90 10.50
C GLN A 191 11.12 8.24 9.13
N PHE A 192 11.93 8.28 8.08
CA PHE A 192 11.46 8.54 6.72
C PHE A 192 10.39 7.54 6.29
N PHE A 193 10.65 6.24 6.40
CA PHE A 193 9.68 5.22 5.99
C PHE A 193 8.45 5.20 6.89
N ALA A 194 8.56 5.44 8.19
CA ALA A 194 7.40 5.53 9.08
C ALA A 194 6.44 6.64 8.63
N LEU A 195 6.96 7.83 8.32
CA LEU A 195 6.15 8.93 7.80
C LEU A 195 5.51 8.58 6.45
N GLN A 196 6.28 8.01 5.52
CA GLN A 196 5.75 7.62 4.22
C GLN A 196 4.68 6.50 4.34
N ILE A 197 4.90 5.51 5.21
CA ILE A 197 3.93 4.42 5.44
C ILE A 197 2.62 4.97 6.00
N LEU A 198 2.66 5.90 6.95
CA LEU A 198 1.45 6.54 7.48
C LEU A 198 0.72 7.33 6.39
N MET A 199 1.46 8.10 5.58
CA MET A 199 0.91 8.83 4.44
C MET A 199 0.22 7.91 3.42
N TYR A 200 0.85 6.79 3.06
CA TYR A 200 0.28 5.84 2.10
C TYR A 200 -0.87 5.05 2.68
N GLY A 201 -0.83 4.70 3.97
CA GLY A 201 -1.94 4.05 4.66
C GLY A 201 -3.21 4.87 4.53
N TRP A 202 -3.15 6.15 4.93
CA TRP A 202 -4.29 7.06 4.76
C TRP A 202 -4.63 7.35 3.29
N GLY A 203 -3.63 7.54 2.44
CA GLY A 203 -3.84 7.80 1.01
C GLY A 203 -4.52 6.65 0.25
N ILE A 204 -4.29 5.40 0.65
CA ILE A 204 -4.98 4.24 0.07
C ILE A 204 -6.40 4.14 0.60
N ILE A 205 -6.61 4.38 1.90
CA ILE A 205 -7.95 4.43 2.49
C ILE A 205 -8.81 5.49 1.78
N THR A 206 -8.27 6.69 1.57
CA THR A 206 -9.05 7.81 1.00
C THR A 206 -9.48 7.55 -0.44
N ILE A 207 -8.68 6.83 -1.24
CA ILE A 207 -9.06 6.38 -2.60
C ILE A 207 -10.40 5.62 -2.60
N PHE A 208 -10.70 4.86 -1.54
CA PHE A 208 -11.91 4.04 -1.46
C PHE A 208 -13.04 4.67 -0.66
N HIS A 209 -12.82 5.81 -0.01
CA HIS A 209 -13.69 6.22 1.07
C HIS A 209 -14.11 7.68 1.19
N ASP A 210 -13.45 8.66 0.54
CA ASP A 210 -13.80 10.09 0.59
C ASP A 210 -14.47 10.52 1.93
N ILE A 211 -13.69 10.68 3.02
CA ILE A 211 -14.23 11.11 4.32
C ILE A 211 -13.55 12.40 4.81
N VAL A 212 -14.37 13.45 4.96
CA VAL A 212 -14.19 14.50 5.97
C VAL A 212 -14.45 13.85 7.33
N TRP A 213 -13.39 13.72 8.13
CA TRP A 213 -13.45 13.22 9.49
C TRP A 213 -13.95 14.34 10.40
N THR A 214 -15.27 14.51 10.57
CA THR A 214 -15.77 15.33 11.67
C THR A 214 -15.67 14.50 12.95
N ALA A 215 -14.89 15.01 13.90
CA ALA A 215 -14.65 14.40 15.21
C ALA A 215 -15.93 14.28 16.05
#